data_AF-A0A6N7INT8-F1
#
_entry.id   AF-A0A6N7INT8-F1
#
_cell.length_a   1.000
_cell.length_b   1.000
_cell.length_c   1.000
_cell.angle_alpha   90.00
_cell.angle_beta   90.00
_cell.angle_gamma   90.00
#
_symmetry.space_group_name_H-M   'P 1'
#
loop_
_entity.id
_entity.type
_entity.pdbx_description
1 polymer ?
#
loop_
_entity_poly.entity_id
_entity_poly.type
_entity_poly.pdbx_seq_one_letter_code
_entity_poly.pdbx_strand_id
1 'polypeptide(L)'
;MKIIDVIPVVQSINPEDLAGRTAVVFDVLRATSTMATALTNGCRAVVPVVEVEEARQAAAMLENKGIPVLLAGERGGRKVDGFPHGNSPLEFPPEVAAGKTLVLTTSNGTRALAAAARGARTVLAGSLLNARAVAGELLRLGQDITLICAGSEGRFSLEDTLAAGMVVLELVELISGNRPEEGSLKLLPLDLSDLTVTALHLARAYRDNPRAAFDHSRHGRRLAAMGLADDLDWCARLNVFPVVPVVKPGEGDLLSVITNRDENNTGRITQKGSDPPS
;
A
#
# COMPACT_ATOMS: atom_id res chain seq x y z
N MET A 1 -9.37 16.73 -16.92
CA MET A 1 -9.72 16.31 -15.55
C MET A 1 -8.98 15.01 -15.28
N LYS A 2 -8.52 14.76 -14.06
CA LYS A 2 -7.93 13.46 -13.69
C LYS A 2 -9.05 12.52 -13.25
N ILE A 3 -9.10 11.32 -13.81
CA ILE A 3 -10.07 10.29 -13.41
C ILE A 3 -9.57 9.61 -12.14
N ILE A 4 -10.47 9.42 -11.18
CA ILE A 4 -10.21 8.67 -9.95
C ILE A 4 -11.31 7.62 -9.78
N ASP A 5 -10.91 6.37 -9.92
CA ASP A 5 -11.76 5.21 -9.70
C ASP A 5 -11.36 4.46 -8.44
N VAL A 6 -12.36 3.86 -7.78
CA VAL A 6 -12.15 2.88 -6.71
C VAL A 6 -12.61 1.52 -7.20
N ILE A 7 -11.78 0.50 -6.97
CA ILE A 7 -12.13 -0.91 -7.15
C ILE A 7 -12.34 -1.51 -5.74
N PRO A 8 -13.53 -2.04 -5.42
CA PRO A 8 -13.90 -2.42 -4.05
C PRO A 8 -13.24 -3.72 -3.57
N VAL A 9 -12.74 -4.53 -4.49
CA VAL A 9 -12.12 -5.83 -4.20
C VAL A 9 -11.23 -6.25 -5.38
N VAL A 10 -10.08 -6.87 -5.11
CA VAL A 10 -9.09 -7.25 -6.13
C VAL A 10 -9.66 -8.12 -7.26
N GLN A 11 -10.66 -8.97 -6.97
CA GLN A 11 -11.28 -9.84 -7.99
C GLN A 11 -12.08 -9.08 -9.04
N SER A 12 -12.41 -7.80 -8.79
CA SER A 12 -13.16 -6.95 -9.71
C SER A 12 -12.26 -6.11 -10.63
N ILE A 13 -10.94 -6.31 -10.60
CA ILE A 13 -10.02 -5.61 -11.50
C ILE A 13 -10.22 -6.09 -12.94
N ASN A 14 -10.49 -5.16 -13.85
CA ASN A 14 -10.37 -5.39 -15.29
C ASN A 14 -9.10 -4.72 -15.85
N PRO A 15 -8.48 -5.26 -16.91
CA PRO A 15 -7.25 -4.67 -17.48
C PRO A 15 -7.36 -3.19 -17.87
N GLU A 16 -8.51 -2.79 -18.41
CA GLU A 16 -8.83 -1.42 -18.80
C GLU A 16 -8.85 -0.44 -17.60
N ASP A 17 -9.13 -0.93 -16.39
CA ASP A 17 -9.13 -0.12 -15.18
C ASP A 17 -7.71 0.28 -14.75
N LEU A 18 -6.68 -0.34 -15.34
CA LEU A 18 -5.27 -0.14 -14.96
C LEU A 18 -4.41 0.47 -16.06
N ALA A 19 -4.77 0.26 -17.32
CA ALA A 19 -3.94 0.61 -18.47
C ALA A 19 -3.53 2.09 -18.45
N GLY A 20 -2.23 2.36 -18.32
CA GLY A 20 -1.67 3.72 -18.31
C GLY A 20 -1.88 4.52 -17.04
N ARG A 21 -2.55 3.95 -16.02
CA ARG A 21 -2.92 4.62 -14.76
C ARG A 21 -1.91 4.36 -13.64
N THR A 22 -1.93 5.21 -12.61
CA THR A 22 -1.31 4.91 -11.32
C THR A 22 -2.31 4.17 -10.43
N ALA A 23 -1.96 2.95 -10.02
CA ALA A 23 -2.74 2.16 -9.08
C ALA A 23 -2.22 2.35 -7.65
N VAL A 24 -3.13 2.45 -6.67
CA VAL A 24 -2.80 2.40 -5.25
C VAL A 24 -3.53 1.23 -4.61
N VAL A 25 -2.80 0.26 -4.08
CA VAL A 25 -3.37 -0.91 -3.41
C VAL A 25 -3.51 -0.64 -1.91
N PHE A 26 -4.67 -1.01 -1.35
CA PHE A 26 -4.99 -0.92 0.07
C PHE A 26 -5.31 -2.30 0.63
N ASP A 27 -4.51 -2.75 1.59
CA ASP A 27 -4.81 -3.86 2.51
C ASP A 27 -4.41 -3.36 3.89
N VAL A 28 -5.27 -2.52 4.45
CA VAL A 28 -4.98 -1.71 5.64
C VAL A 28 -4.76 -2.58 6.86
N LEU A 29 -5.46 -3.72 6.93
CA LEU A 29 -5.41 -4.71 7.99
C LEU A 29 -4.94 -6.06 7.40
N ARG A 30 -3.66 -6.25 7.13
CA ARG A 30 -2.52 -5.43 7.60
C ARG A 30 -1.43 -5.19 6.56
N ALA A 31 -1.51 -5.83 5.39
CA ALA A 31 -0.32 -5.99 4.53
C ALA A 31 0.32 -4.66 4.11
N THR A 32 -0.46 -3.67 3.65
CA THR A 32 0.11 -2.39 3.21
C THR A 32 0.57 -1.52 4.38
N SER A 33 -0.08 -1.62 5.53
CA SER A 33 0.36 -1.00 6.79
C SER A 33 1.67 -1.59 7.30
N THR A 34 1.84 -2.91 7.20
CA THR A 34 3.09 -3.62 7.52
C THR A 34 4.21 -3.18 6.59
N MET A 35 3.96 -3.12 5.28
CA MET A 35 4.95 -2.64 4.30
C MET A 35 5.39 -1.20 4.59
N ALA A 36 4.44 -0.29 4.79
CA ALA A 36 4.75 1.10 5.09
C ALA A 36 5.55 1.24 6.39
N THR A 37 5.21 0.46 7.43
CA THR A 37 5.92 0.46 8.71
C THR A 37 7.35 -0.07 8.56
N ALA A 38 7.53 -1.24 7.96
CA ALA A 38 8.85 -1.85 7.77
C ALA A 38 9.77 -0.94 6.96
N LEU A 39 9.29 -0.39 5.84
CA LEU A 39 10.05 0.54 5.00
C LEU A 39 10.39 1.85 5.72
N THR A 40 9.45 2.41 6.49
CA THR A 40 9.73 3.60 7.32
C THR A 40 10.82 3.32 8.35
N ASN A 41 10.83 2.11 8.91
CA ASN A 41 11.80 1.67 9.92
C ASN A 41 13.14 1.19 9.30
N GLY A 42 13.40 1.49 8.03
CA GLY A 42 14.68 1.27 7.38
C GLY A 42 14.83 -0.09 6.69
N CYS A 43 13.75 -0.85 6.52
CA CYS A 43 13.76 -2.01 5.62
C CYS A 43 14.14 -1.55 4.21
N ARG A 44 15.06 -2.27 3.57
CA ARG A 44 15.56 -1.92 2.22
C ARG A 44 14.49 -2.09 1.15
N ALA A 45 13.71 -3.16 1.26
CA ALA A 45 12.67 -3.52 0.32
C ALA A 45 11.74 -4.54 0.97
N VAL A 46 10.50 -4.59 0.50
CA VAL A 46 9.57 -5.70 0.76
C VAL A 46 9.38 -6.49 -0.53
N VAL A 47 9.52 -7.80 -0.48
CA VAL A 47 9.27 -8.73 -1.58
C VAL A 47 7.93 -9.41 -1.32
N PRO A 48 6.83 -8.92 -1.93
CA PRO A 48 5.52 -9.52 -1.79
C PRO A 48 5.41 -10.76 -2.68
N VAL A 49 5.03 -11.88 -2.07
CA VAL A 49 4.81 -13.16 -2.77
C VAL A 49 3.44 -13.72 -2.42
N VAL A 50 2.86 -14.52 -3.32
CA VAL A 50 1.49 -15.00 -3.16
C VAL A 50 1.48 -16.23 -2.26
N GLU A 51 2.35 -17.20 -2.55
CA GLU A 51 2.34 -18.49 -1.86
C GLU A 51 3.38 -18.60 -0.74
N VAL A 52 3.08 -19.44 0.25
CA VAL A 52 4.00 -19.68 1.39
C VAL A 52 5.31 -20.28 0.91
N GLU A 53 5.23 -21.25 0.01
CA GLU A 53 6.42 -21.92 -0.53
C GLU A 53 7.25 -20.95 -1.37
N GLU A 54 6.60 -20.09 -2.15
CA GLU A 54 7.26 -19.00 -2.90
C GLU A 54 8.01 -18.05 -1.96
N ALA A 55 7.44 -17.74 -0.78
CA ALA A 55 8.12 -16.93 0.23
C ALA A 55 9.39 -17.59 0.77
N ARG A 56 9.34 -18.90 1.04
CA ARG A 56 10.52 -19.67 1.49
C ARG A 56 11.61 -19.68 0.43
N GLN A 57 11.23 -19.91 -0.83
CA GLN A 57 12.14 -19.93 -1.97
C GLN A 57 12.77 -18.55 -2.23
N ALA A 58 11.96 -17.49 -2.20
CA ALA A 58 12.46 -16.11 -2.35
C ALA A 58 13.43 -15.73 -1.22
N ALA A 59 13.12 -16.08 0.02
CA ALA A 59 14.02 -15.85 1.15
C ALA A 59 15.36 -16.57 0.97
N ALA A 60 15.33 -17.87 0.68
CA ALA A 60 16.55 -18.66 0.45
C ALA A 60 17.38 -18.13 -0.74
N MET A 61 16.72 -17.72 -1.83
CA MET A 61 17.40 -17.13 -2.99
C MET A 61 18.15 -15.84 -2.62
N LEU A 62 17.51 -14.95 -1.87
CA LEU A 62 18.10 -13.68 -1.46
C LEU A 62 19.24 -13.90 -0.45
N GLU A 63 19.07 -14.82 0.50
CA GLU A 63 20.11 -15.20 1.47
C GLU A 63 21.35 -15.78 0.76
N ASN A 64 21.16 -16.64 -0.24
CA ASN A 64 22.26 -17.18 -1.07
C ASN A 64 23.03 -16.09 -1.83
N LYS A 65 22.39 -14.93 -2.09
CA LYS A 65 23.02 -13.74 -2.68
C LYS A 65 23.66 -12.82 -1.63
N GLY A 66 23.68 -13.21 -0.35
CA GLY A 66 24.24 -12.41 0.75
C GLY A 66 23.35 -11.23 1.17
N ILE A 67 22.06 -11.24 0.80
CA ILE A 67 21.11 -10.20 1.20
C ILE A 67 20.50 -10.60 2.55
N PRO A 68 20.57 -9.77 3.60
CA PRO A 68 19.89 -10.04 4.86
C PRO A 68 18.37 -10.05 4.69
N VAL A 69 17.70 -11.13 5.11
CA VAL A 69 16.26 -11.34 4.90
C VAL A 69 15.49 -11.42 6.23
N LEU A 70 14.26 -10.91 6.22
CA LEU A 70 13.21 -11.23 7.18
C LEU A 70 12.11 -12.01 6.44
N LEU A 71 11.65 -13.13 7.00
CA LEU A 71 10.54 -13.90 6.43
C LEU A 71 9.29 -13.71 7.28
N ALA A 72 8.21 -13.26 6.65
CA ALA A 72 6.98 -12.88 7.32
C ALA A 72 5.74 -13.29 6.54
N GLY A 73 4.65 -13.53 7.25
CA GLY A 73 3.39 -13.77 6.58
C GLY A 73 2.26 -14.27 7.45
N GLU A 74 1.08 -14.26 6.86
CA GLU A 74 -0.13 -14.72 7.53
C GLU A 74 -1.05 -15.55 6.64
N ARG A 75 -1.88 -16.37 7.28
CA ARG A 75 -3.08 -16.97 6.71
C ARG A 75 -4.23 -16.82 7.70
N GLY A 76 -5.33 -16.25 7.25
CA GLY A 76 -6.53 -16.05 8.08
C GLY A 76 -6.31 -15.19 9.33
N GLY A 77 -5.33 -14.29 9.31
CA GLY A 77 -4.94 -13.40 10.39
C GLY A 77 -3.81 -13.92 11.28
N ARG A 78 -3.43 -15.20 11.15
CA ARG A 78 -2.42 -15.84 12.00
C ARG A 78 -1.10 -16.00 11.26
N LYS A 79 0.01 -15.91 12.01
CA LYS A 79 1.36 -16.18 11.50
C LYS A 79 1.41 -17.56 10.86
N VAL A 80 2.12 -17.67 9.73
CA VAL A 80 2.37 -18.95 9.06
C VAL A 80 3.26 -19.84 9.93
N ASP A 81 2.95 -21.12 10.02
CA ASP A 81 3.73 -22.06 10.81
C ASP A 81 5.19 -22.14 10.32
N GLY A 82 6.12 -22.04 11.28
CA GLY A 82 7.56 -22.01 11.01
C GLY A 82 8.08 -20.70 10.40
N PHE A 83 7.27 -19.65 10.29
CA PHE A 83 7.78 -18.31 9.96
C PHE A 83 8.23 -17.59 11.24
N PRO A 84 9.34 -16.83 11.20
CA PRO A 84 9.79 -16.07 12.36
C PRO A 84 8.80 -14.94 12.69
N HIS A 85 8.26 -14.26 11.67
CA HIS A 85 7.36 -13.10 11.83
C HIS A 85 5.97 -13.31 11.22
N GLY A 86 4.97 -12.65 11.81
CA GLY A 86 3.60 -12.57 11.30
C GLY A 86 3.40 -11.42 10.32
N ASN A 87 2.16 -10.92 10.23
CA ASN A 87 1.83 -9.72 9.45
C ASN A 87 1.45 -8.55 10.37
N SER A 88 1.94 -8.53 11.61
CA SER A 88 1.78 -7.36 12.49
C SER A 88 2.82 -6.30 12.13
N PRO A 89 2.43 -5.04 11.89
CA PRO A 89 3.38 -3.96 11.68
C PRO A 89 4.34 -3.74 12.87
N LEU A 90 3.90 -4.09 14.08
CA LEU A 90 4.65 -3.93 15.32
C LEU A 90 5.83 -4.91 15.44
N GLU A 91 5.87 -5.97 14.63
CA GLU A 91 6.98 -6.92 14.59
C GLU A 91 8.22 -6.37 13.86
N PHE A 92 8.14 -5.17 13.26
CA PHE A 92 9.20 -4.58 12.45
C PHE A 92 9.70 -3.23 12.98
N PRO A 93 10.15 -3.12 14.24
CA PRO A 93 10.81 -1.92 14.73
C PRO A 93 12.19 -1.75 14.03
N PRO A 94 12.82 -0.56 14.10
CA PRO A 94 14.07 -0.28 13.40
C PRO A 94 15.18 -1.32 13.63
N GLU A 95 15.36 -1.80 14.86
CA GLU A 95 16.35 -2.81 15.23
C GLU A 95 16.13 -4.17 14.55
N VAL A 96 14.90 -4.47 14.15
CA VAL A 96 14.57 -5.67 13.38
C VAL A 96 14.66 -5.38 11.88
N ALA A 97 14.08 -4.28 11.40
CA ALA A 97 13.85 -4.01 9.99
C ALA A 97 15.07 -3.42 9.25
N ALA A 98 15.87 -2.59 9.91
CA ALA A 98 16.87 -1.76 9.26
C ALA A 98 17.89 -2.57 8.44
N GLY A 99 18.08 -2.19 7.17
CA GLY A 99 19.07 -2.79 6.28
C GLY A 99 18.70 -4.18 5.73
N LYS A 100 17.56 -4.76 6.13
CA LYS A 100 17.10 -6.08 5.67
C LYS A 100 16.03 -5.97 4.60
N THR A 101 15.84 -7.05 3.85
CA THR A 101 14.72 -7.22 2.90
C THR A 101 13.65 -8.09 3.53
N LEU A 102 12.41 -7.61 3.57
CA LEU A 102 11.27 -8.35 4.10
C LEU A 102 10.60 -9.17 2.99
N VAL A 103 10.65 -10.49 3.04
CA VAL A 103 9.81 -11.36 2.22
C VAL A 103 8.48 -11.54 2.93
N LEU A 104 7.38 -11.12 2.29
CA LEU A 104 6.06 -11.09 2.90
C LEU A 104 5.05 -11.85 2.03
N THR A 105 4.33 -12.79 2.62
CA THR A 105 3.15 -13.44 2.01
C THR A 105 1.90 -13.21 2.84
N THR A 106 0.79 -12.88 2.19
CA THR A 106 -0.49 -12.61 2.86
C THR A 106 -1.65 -13.14 2.04
N SER A 107 -2.82 -13.18 2.66
CA SER A 107 -4.04 -13.68 2.05
C SER A 107 -4.60 -12.71 1.00
N ASN A 108 -4.38 -11.40 1.09
CA ASN A 108 -5.04 -10.45 0.20
C ASN A 108 -4.06 -9.50 -0.47
N GLY A 109 -3.28 -8.74 0.30
CA GLY A 109 -2.48 -7.63 -0.20
C GLY A 109 -1.42 -8.01 -1.24
N THR A 110 -0.71 -9.13 -1.06
CA THR A 110 0.32 -9.55 -2.03
C THR A 110 -0.27 -9.94 -3.37
N ARG A 111 -1.47 -10.56 -3.39
CA ARG A 111 -2.23 -10.82 -4.62
C ARG A 111 -2.71 -9.54 -5.28
N ALA A 112 -3.16 -8.56 -4.50
CA ALA A 112 -3.61 -7.27 -5.03
C ALA A 112 -2.46 -6.47 -5.67
N LEU A 113 -1.28 -6.45 -5.05
CA LEU A 113 -0.09 -5.84 -5.64
C LEU A 113 0.33 -6.55 -6.94
N ALA A 114 0.38 -7.89 -6.93
CA ALA A 114 0.72 -8.66 -8.12
C ALA A 114 -0.31 -8.45 -9.26
N ALA A 115 -1.60 -8.31 -8.92
CA ALA A 115 -2.65 -8.02 -9.90
C ALA A 115 -2.49 -6.63 -10.51
N ALA A 116 -2.29 -5.61 -9.68
CA ALA A 116 -2.07 -4.24 -10.13
C ALA A 116 -0.81 -4.12 -11.02
N ALA A 117 0.28 -4.81 -10.64
CA ALA A 117 1.55 -4.75 -11.35
C ALA A 117 1.51 -5.33 -12.77
N ARG A 118 0.50 -6.14 -13.12
CA ARG A 118 0.35 -6.68 -14.48
C ARG A 118 -0.18 -5.65 -15.50
N GLY A 119 -0.85 -4.60 -15.06
CA GLY A 119 -1.54 -3.66 -15.96
C GLY A 119 -1.32 -2.18 -15.69
N ALA A 120 -1.02 -1.80 -14.45
CA ALA A 120 -0.84 -0.41 -14.08
C ALA A 120 0.54 0.11 -14.49
N ARG A 121 0.61 1.40 -14.85
CA ARG A 121 1.88 2.06 -15.16
C ARG A 121 2.76 2.23 -13.91
N THR A 122 2.14 2.48 -12.77
CA THR A 122 2.82 2.62 -11.48
C THR A 122 1.91 2.03 -10.42
N VAL A 123 2.48 1.27 -9.48
CA VAL A 123 1.73 0.69 -8.37
C VAL A 123 2.33 1.19 -7.06
N LEU A 124 1.47 1.75 -6.21
CA LEU A 124 1.78 2.22 -4.87
C LEU A 124 1.06 1.34 -3.84
N ALA A 125 1.59 1.25 -2.62
CA ALA A 125 0.85 0.69 -1.49
C ALA A 125 0.40 1.83 -0.55
N GLY A 126 -0.91 1.91 -0.32
CA GLY A 126 -1.53 2.90 0.53
C GLY A 126 -2.08 2.30 1.83
N SER A 127 -2.09 3.12 2.88
CA SER A 127 -2.70 2.83 4.18
C SER A 127 -3.13 4.15 4.83
N LEU A 128 -3.78 4.10 5.99
CA LEU A 128 -4.03 5.32 6.78
C LEU A 128 -2.71 5.97 7.24
N LEU A 129 -1.66 5.17 7.47
CA LEU A 129 -0.37 5.63 7.99
C LEU A 129 0.32 6.62 7.04
N ASN A 130 0.06 6.53 5.73
CA ASN A 130 0.75 7.31 4.69
C ASN A 130 -0.20 7.94 3.65
N ALA A 131 -1.48 8.11 3.96
CA ALA A 131 -2.48 8.58 3.01
C ALA A 131 -2.10 9.92 2.33
N ARG A 132 -1.61 10.90 3.10
CA ARG A 132 -1.16 12.20 2.59
C ARG A 132 0.09 12.10 1.71
N ALA A 133 1.04 11.24 2.08
CA ALA A 133 2.24 11.03 1.29
C ALA A 133 1.88 10.42 -0.08
N VAL A 134 0.97 9.44 -0.08
CA VAL A 134 0.41 8.83 -1.30
C VAL A 134 -0.30 9.90 -2.15
N ALA A 135 -1.15 10.73 -1.55
CA ALA A 135 -1.83 11.81 -2.27
C ALA A 135 -0.86 12.79 -2.94
N GLY A 136 0.22 13.18 -2.24
CA GLY A 136 1.28 14.01 -2.82
C GLY A 136 2.00 13.34 -3.99
N GLU A 137 2.26 12.04 -3.90
CA GLU A 137 2.87 11.26 -4.98
C GLU A 137 1.95 11.16 -6.21
N LEU A 138 0.64 10.96 -5.99
CA LEU A 138 -0.36 10.95 -7.06
C LEU A 138 -0.46 12.30 -7.78
N LEU A 139 -0.33 13.42 -7.06
CA LEU A 139 -0.24 14.75 -7.67
C LEU A 139 0.98 14.87 -8.55
N ARG A 140 2.15 14.47 -8.03
CA ARG A 140 3.44 14.52 -8.73
C ARG A 140 3.43 13.68 -10.01
N LEU A 141 2.86 12.47 -9.96
CA LEU A 141 2.81 11.55 -11.10
C LEU A 141 1.89 12.04 -12.22
N GLY A 142 0.84 12.80 -11.89
CA GLY A 142 0.02 13.48 -12.90
C GLY A 142 -0.94 12.58 -13.70
N GLN A 143 -1.01 11.29 -13.39
CA GLN A 143 -1.78 10.28 -14.13
C GLN A 143 -3.23 10.15 -13.60
N ASP A 144 -4.07 9.48 -14.37
CA ASP A 144 -5.33 8.91 -13.86
C ASP A 144 -5.06 7.85 -12.79
N ILE A 145 -5.98 7.71 -11.85
CA ILE A 145 -5.78 7.03 -10.57
C ILE A 145 -6.79 5.90 -10.42
N THR A 146 -6.30 4.72 -10.04
CA THR A 146 -7.13 3.59 -9.65
C THR A 146 -6.80 3.16 -8.22
N LEU A 147 -7.76 3.32 -7.30
CA LEU A 147 -7.62 2.98 -5.89
C LEU A 147 -8.20 1.57 -5.66
N ILE A 148 -7.33 0.60 -5.40
CA ILE A 148 -7.67 -0.82 -5.36
C ILE A 148 -7.75 -1.29 -3.92
N CYS A 149 -8.95 -1.62 -3.44
CA CYS A 149 -9.13 -2.31 -2.18
C CYS A 149 -8.81 -3.79 -2.38
N ALA A 150 -7.91 -4.35 -1.58
CA ALA A 150 -7.59 -5.77 -1.62
C ALA A 150 -8.82 -6.61 -1.22
N GLY A 151 -9.59 -6.10 -0.25
CA GLY A 151 -10.77 -6.78 0.27
C GLY A 151 -10.40 -7.88 1.26
N SER A 152 -11.41 -8.54 1.81
CA SER A 152 -11.24 -9.66 2.74
C SER A 152 -12.15 -10.82 2.35
N GLU A 153 -11.58 -12.00 2.13
CA GLU A 153 -12.30 -13.20 1.69
C GLU A 153 -13.11 -12.98 0.39
N GLY A 154 -12.57 -12.18 -0.55
CA GLY A 154 -13.22 -11.83 -1.81
C GLY A 154 -14.40 -10.87 -1.66
N ARG A 155 -14.51 -10.17 -0.53
CA ARG A 155 -15.57 -9.21 -0.24
C ARG A 155 -15.01 -7.81 0.02
N PHE A 156 -15.90 -6.83 -0.14
CA PHE A 156 -15.68 -5.44 0.24
C PHE A 156 -15.06 -5.30 1.64
N SER A 157 -14.06 -4.43 1.75
CA SER A 157 -13.38 -4.10 3.01
C SER A 157 -13.66 -2.64 3.38
N LEU A 158 -14.19 -2.43 4.59
CA LEU A 158 -14.54 -1.10 5.10
C LEU A 158 -13.28 -0.27 5.33
N GLU A 159 -12.27 -0.88 5.94
CA GLU A 159 -10.97 -0.25 6.22
C GLU A 159 -10.19 0.11 4.96
N ASP A 160 -10.20 -0.73 3.92
CA ASP A 160 -9.49 -0.44 2.66
C ASP A 160 -10.18 0.71 1.93
N THR A 161 -11.52 0.69 1.86
CA THR A 161 -12.31 1.76 1.24
C THR A 161 -12.17 3.07 2.00
N LEU A 162 -12.10 3.01 3.33
CA LEU A 162 -11.81 4.17 4.17
C LEU A 162 -10.45 4.77 3.79
N ALA A 163 -9.40 3.95 3.69
CA ALA A 163 -8.07 4.45 3.33
C ALA A 163 -8.02 5.03 1.92
N ALA A 164 -8.69 4.41 0.95
CA ALA A 164 -8.87 4.98 -0.39
C ALA A 164 -9.52 6.37 -0.31
N GLY A 165 -10.61 6.49 0.45
CA GLY A 165 -11.28 7.77 0.70
C GLY A 165 -10.40 8.81 1.38
N MET A 166 -9.57 8.41 2.34
CA MET A 166 -8.62 9.30 3.02
C MET A 166 -7.57 9.84 2.04
N VAL A 167 -7.07 9.01 1.13
CA VAL A 167 -6.17 9.48 0.05
C VAL A 167 -6.86 10.51 -0.85
N VAL A 168 -8.12 10.28 -1.23
CA VAL A 168 -8.90 11.26 -2.03
C VAL A 168 -9.10 12.56 -1.24
N LEU A 169 -9.42 12.47 0.06
CA LEU A 169 -9.61 13.63 0.92
C LEU A 169 -8.32 14.48 1.03
N GLU A 170 -7.17 13.82 1.23
CA GLU A 170 -5.86 14.48 1.24
C GLU A 170 -5.50 15.08 -0.13
N LEU A 171 -5.81 14.38 -1.21
CA LEU A 171 -5.58 14.86 -2.58
C LEU A 171 -6.37 16.14 -2.87
N VAL A 172 -7.64 16.14 -2.52
CA VAL A 172 -8.54 17.30 -2.63
C VAL A 172 -8.01 18.48 -1.81
N GLU A 173 -7.59 18.24 -0.56
CA GLU A 173 -7.01 19.27 0.31
C GLU A 173 -5.71 19.85 -0.26
N LEU A 174 -4.84 19.01 -0.84
CA LEU A 174 -3.60 19.45 -1.48
C LEU A 174 -3.84 20.28 -2.76
N ILE A 175 -4.89 19.98 -3.55
CA ILE A 175 -5.22 20.75 -4.76
C ILE A 175 -5.88 22.09 -4.39
N SER A 176 -6.82 22.08 -3.45
CA SER A 176 -7.57 23.27 -3.05
C SER A 176 -6.76 24.24 -2.19
N GLY A 177 -5.67 23.77 -1.55
CA GLY A 177 -4.90 24.55 -0.57
C GLY A 177 -5.62 24.79 0.76
N ASN A 178 -6.88 24.35 0.89
CA ASN A 178 -7.74 24.47 2.06
C ASN A 178 -8.53 23.17 2.25
N ARG A 179 -9.06 22.96 3.46
CA ARG A 179 -9.95 21.83 3.72
C ARG A 179 -11.25 21.99 2.94
N PRO A 180 -11.65 21.00 2.12
CA PRO A 180 -12.82 21.10 1.27
C PRO A 180 -14.13 21.08 2.09
N GLU A 181 -14.93 22.13 1.98
CA GLU A 181 -16.35 22.09 2.36
C GLU A 181 -17.14 21.19 1.38
N GLU A 182 -18.33 20.71 1.77
CA GLU A 182 -19.12 19.76 0.96
C GLU A 182 -19.41 20.24 -0.48
N GLY A 183 -19.41 21.55 -0.74
CA GLY A 183 -19.61 22.15 -2.07
C GLY A 183 -18.36 22.33 -2.94
N SER A 184 -17.14 22.18 -2.41
CA SER A 184 -15.91 22.59 -3.11
C SER A 184 -15.42 21.58 -4.17
N LEU A 185 -15.97 20.37 -4.19
CA LEU A 185 -15.59 19.32 -5.15
C LEU A 185 -15.89 19.69 -6.61
N LYS A 186 -16.95 20.48 -6.85
CA LYS A 186 -17.36 20.89 -8.22
C LYS A 186 -16.35 21.77 -8.93
N LEU A 187 -15.44 22.40 -8.19
CA LEU A 187 -14.44 23.32 -8.73
C LEU A 187 -13.10 22.64 -9.01
N LEU A 188 -12.98 21.36 -8.65
CA LEU A 188 -11.73 20.62 -8.83
C LEU A 188 -11.65 19.97 -10.20
N PRO A 189 -10.46 19.89 -10.81
CA PRO A 189 -10.25 19.24 -12.09
C PRO A 189 -10.21 17.71 -11.95
N LEU A 190 -11.11 17.13 -11.15
CA LEU A 190 -11.19 15.71 -10.83
C LEU A 190 -12.51 15.14 -11.36
N ASP A 191 -12.44 13.97 -11.98
CA ASP A 191 -13.58 13.15 -12.34
C ASP A 191 -13.63 11.96 -11.36
N LEU A 192 -14.62 11.94 -10.48
CA LEU A 192 -14.74 10.95 -9.40
C LEU A 192 -15.90 10.01 -9.72
N SER A 193 -15.64 8.70 -9.82
CA SER A 193 -16.73 7.74 -9.92
C SER A 193 -17.55 7.65 -8.63
N ASP A 194 -18.75 7.07 -8.72
CA ASP A 194 -19.68 6.92 -7.59
C ASP A 194 -19.05 6.26 -6.37
N LEU A 195 -18.20 5.25 -6.60
CA LEU A 195 -17.52 4.57 -5.50
C LEU A 195 -16.40 5.43 -4.89
N THR A 196 -15.74 6.26 -5.68
CA THR A 196 -14.79 7.27 -5.19
C THR A 196 -15.49 8.32 -4.33
N VAL A 197 -16.67 8.80 -4.75
CA VAL A 197 -17.50 9.71 -3.94
C VAL A 197 -17.94 9.04 -2.64
N THR A 198 -18.37 7.77 -2.71
CA THR A 198 -18.74 6.97 -1.53
C THR A 198 -17.58 6.82 -0.55
N ALA A 199 -16.39 6.48 -1.05
CA ALA A 199 -15.18 6.37 -0.23
C ALA A 199 -14.81 7.71 0.43
N LEU A 200 -14.94 8.82 -0.29
CA LEU A 200 -14.71 10.16 0.25
C LEU A 200 -15.69 10.50 1.40
N HIS A 201 -16.98 10.17 1.26
CA HIS A 201 -17.95 10.36 2.34
C HIS A 201 -17.63 9.48 3.55
N LEU A 202 -17.22 8.23 3.32
CA LEU A 202 -16.76 7.33 4.38
C LEU A 202 -15.56 7.92 5.13
N ALA A 203 -14.58 8.46 4.40
CA ALA A 203 -13.42 9.13 4.99
C ALA A 203 -13.79 10.36 5.81
N ARG A 204 -14.75 11.18 5.36
CA ARG A 204 -15.27 12.30 6.16
C ARG A 204 -15.92 11.82 7.45
N ALA A 205 -16.72 10.75 7.39
CA ALA A 205 -17.43 10.22 8.55
C ALA A 205 -16.50 9.65 9.64
N TYR A 206 -15.37 9.05 9.25
CA TYR A 206 -14.40 8.45 10.18
C TYR A 206 -13.14 9.30 10.38
N ARG A 207 -13.09 10.53 9.86
CA ARG A 207 -11.87 11.35 9.85
C ARG A 207 -11.24 11.54 11.23
N ASP A 208 -12.07 11.91 12.19
CA ASP A 208 -11.63 12.28 13.53
C ASP A 208 -11.42 11.04 14.41
N ASN A 209 -11.93 9.87 14.00
CA ASN A 209 -11.72 8.60 14.68
C ASN A 209 -11.67 7.42 13.69
N PRO A 210 -10.56 7.25 12.95
CA PRO A 210 -10.45 6.16 11.97
C PRO A 210 -10.53 4.78 12.62
N ARG A 211 -10.09 4.67 13.88
CA ARG A 211 -10.10 3.43 14.66
C ARG A 211 -11.50 2.85 14.83
N ALA A 212 -12.54 3.69 14.93
CA ALA A 212 -13.92 3.24 15.02
C ALA A 212 -14.37 2.44 13.79
N ALA A 213 -13.85 2.75 12.59
CA ALA A 213 -14.17 1.97 11.40
C ALA A 213 -13.72 0.50 11.54
N PHE A 214 -12.63 0.25 12.24
CA PHE A 214 -12.11 -1.10 12.44
C PHE A 214 -12.98 -1.90 13.44
N ASP A 215 -13.57 -1.24 14.44
CA ASP A 215 -14.58 -1.87 15.31
C ASP A 215 -15.87 -2.19 14.55
N HIS A 216 -16.21 -1.36 13.56
CA HIS A 216 -17.38 -1.55 12.72
C HIS A 216 -17.15 -2.55 11.57
N SER A 217 -15.90 -2.83 11.19
CA SER A 217 -15.60 -3.79 10.14
C SER A 217 -15.57 -5.24 10.62
N ARG A 218 -16.00 -6.16 9.76
CA ARG A 218 -16.00 -7.61 10.07
C ARG A 218 -14.59 -8.12 10.34
N HIS A 219 -13.63 -7.66 9.53
CA HIS A 219 -12.23 -8.09 9.62
C HIS A 219 -11.53 -7.50 10.83
N GLY A 220 -11.73 -6.21 11.13
CA GLY A 220 -11.21 -5.58 12.33
C GLY A 220 -11.69 -6.25 13.62
N ARG A 221 -13.01 -6.52 13.75
CA ARG A 221 -13.55 -7.30 14.88
C ARG A 221 -12.94 -8.70 15.00
N ARG A 222 -12.69 -9.37 13.87
CA ARG A 222 -12.04 -10.68 13.86
C ARG A 222 -10.61 -10.61 14.38
N LEU A 223 -9.82 -9.61 13.97
CA LEU A 223 -8.46 -9.41 14.46
C LEU A 223 -8.43 -9.06 15.96
N ALA A 224 -9.34 -8.20 16.42
CA ALA A 224 -9.51 -7.91 17.85
C ALA A 224 -9.79 -9.19 18.66
N ALA A 225 -10.69 -10.07 18.17
CA ALA A 225 -10.98 -11.36 18.80
C ALA A 225 -9.78 -12.33 18.79
N MET A 226 -8.78 -12.09 17.94
CA MET A 226 -7.51 -12.84 17.92
C MET A 226 -6.44 -12.25 18.84
N GLY A 227 -6.76 -11.18 19.60
CA GLY A 227 -5.81 -10.50 20.48
C GLY A 227 -4.90 -9.49 19.77
N LEU A 228 -5.27 -9.05 18.56
CA LEU A 228 -4.48 -8.13 17.74
C LEU A 228 -5.00 -6.68 17.83
N ALA A 229 -5.44 -6.25 19.02
CA ALA A 229 -5.98 -4.90 19.21
C ALA A 229 -4.92 -3.81 18.97
N ASP A 230 -3.68 -4.04 19.41
CA ASP A 230 -2.57 -3.10 19.23
C ASP A 230 -2.26 -2.85 17.74
N ASP A 231 -2.45 -3.86 16.89
CA ASP A 231 -2.32 -3.70 15.44
C ASP A 231 -3.41 -2.80 14.87
N LEU A 232 -4.65 -2.91 15.37
CA LEU A 232 -5.75 -2.03 14.95
C LEU A 232 -5.47 -0.58 15.34
N ASP A 233 -4.98 -0.36 16.56
CA ASP A 233 -4.60 0.96 17.05
C ASP A 233 -3.44 1.54 16.24
N TRP A 234 -2.44 0.71 15.92
CA TRP A 234 -1.33 1.11 15.07
C TRP A 234 -1.82 1.53 13.67
N CYS A 235 -2.54 0.64 12.98
CA CYS A 235 -3.01 0.86 11.61
C CYS A 235 -4.02 2.01 11.49
N ALA A 236 -4.66 2.42 12.59
CA ALA A 236 -5.63 3.51 12.60
C ALA A 236 -4.99 4.91 12.62
N ARG A 237 -3.68 4.99 12.88
CA ARG A 237 -2.96 6.27 12.91
C ARG A 237 -2.92 6.89 11.52
N LEU A 238 -3.29 8.17 11.43
CA LEU A 238 -3.37 8.87 10.16
C LEU A 238 -2.09 9.67 9.88
N ASN A 239 -1.50 9.48 8.69
CA ASN A 239 -0.40 10.29 8.15
C ASN A 239 0.86 10.37 9.03
N VAL A 240 1.21 9.29 9.74
CA VAL A 240 2.42 9.24 10.57
C VAL A 240 3.68 8.94 9.79
N PHE A 241 3.57 8.49 8.53
CA PHE A 241 4.71 8.15 7.67
C PHE A 241 4.79 9.01 6.41
N PRO A 242 5.99 9.57 6.11
CA PRO A 242 6.22 10.41 4.93
C PRO A 242 6.65 9.60 3.70
N VAL A 243 6.65 8.27 3.76
CA VAL A 243 7.14 7.39 2.68
C VAL A 243 5.98 6.82 1.88
N VAL A 244 6.21 6.63 0.58
CA VAL A 244 5.28 5.94 -0.31
C VAL A 244 5.94 4.64 -0.78
N PRO A 245 5.41 3.46 -0.38
CA PRO A 245 5.83 2.20 -0.96
C PRO A 245 5.47 2.14 -2.45
N VAL A 246 6.45 1.87 -3.30
CA VAL A 246 6.32 1.77 -4.76
C VAL A 246 6.76 0.38 -5.22
N VAL A 247 5.93 -0.29 -6.01
CA VAL A 247 6.26 -1.59 -6.60
C VAL A 247 7.17 -1.41 -7.82
N LYS A 248 8.21 -2.23 -7.89
CA LYS A 248 9.21 -2.31 -8.96
C LYS A 248 9.49 -3.76 -9.33
N PRO A 249 10.05 -4.01 -10.53
CA PRO A 249 10.76 -5.25 -10.80
C PRO A 249 11.86 -5.46 -9.76
N GLY A 250 11.97 -6.69 -9.25
CA GLY A 250 12.96 -7.10 -8.27
C GLY A 250 13.98 -8.08 -8.85
N GLU A 251 14.60 -8.85 -7.96
CA GLU A 251 15.55 -9.91 -8.33
C GLU A 251 14.83 -11.08 -9.02
N GLY A 252 15.25 -11.43 -10.24
CA GLY A 252 14.58 -12.46 -11.04
C GLY A 252 13.17 -12.01 -11.46
N ASP A 253 12.18 -12.89 -11.31
CA ASP A 253 10.77 -12.60 -11.62
C ASP A 253 10.00 -12.02 -10.41
N LEU A 254 10.69 -11.70 -9.32
CA LEU A 254 10.06 -11.17 -8.11
C LEU A 254 9.68 -9.70 -8.25
N LEU A 255 8.65 -9.30 -7.51
CA LEU A 255 8.37 -7.89 -7.25
C LEU A 255 9.17 -7.39 -6.05
N SER A 256 9.52 -6.11 -6.07
CA SER A 256 10.17 -5.40 -4.97
C SER A 256 9.41 -4.12 -4.67
N VAL A 257 9.06 -3.91 -3.40
CA VAL A 257 8.41 -2.70 -2.92
C VAL A 257 9.44 -1.88 -2.15
N ILE A 258 9.75 -0.69 -2.64
CA ILE A 258 10.75 0.22 -2.08
C ILE A 258 10.11 1.57 -1.75
N THR A 259 10.85 2.47 -1.10
CA THR A 259 10.33 3.82 -0.87
C THR A 259 10.47 4.70 -2.12
N ASN A 260 9.57 5.66 -2.32
CA ASN A 260 9.70 6.69 -3.37
C ASN A 260 10.95 7.58 -3.22
N ARG A 261 11.66 7.54 -2.08
CA ARG A 261 12.92 8.25 -1.88
C ARG A 261 14.09 7.56 -2.59
N ASP A 262 14.04 6.24 -2.71
CA ASP A 262 15.09 5.44 -3.37
C ASP A 262 15.02 5.56 -4.91
N GLU A 263 13.87 5.98 -5.46
CA GLU A 263 13.73 6.31 -6.89
C GLU A 263 14.61 7.50 -7.32
N ASN A 264 14.69 8.53 -6.48
CA ASN A 264 15.46 9.74 -6.78
C ASN A 264 16.97 9.47 -6.80
N ASN A 265 17.43 8.36 -6.22
CA ASN A 265 18.84 7.98 -6.17
C ASN A 265 19.23 7.02 -7.32
N THR A 266 18.31 6.18 -7.78
CA THR A 266 18.54 5.29 -8.94
C THR A 266 18.55 6.05 -10.28
N GLY A 267 17.82 7.16 -10.39
CA GLY A 267 17.87 8.05 -11.57
C GLY A 267 19.17 8.85 -11.75
N ARG A 268 20.04 8.93 -10.72
CA ARG A 268 21.35 9.61 -10.81
C ARG A 268 22.48 8.71 -11.31
N ILE A 269 22.30 7.39 -11.29
CA ILE A 269 23.34 6.44 -11.71
C ILE A 269 23.33 6.25 -13.23
N THR A 270 22.20 6.49 -13.90
CA THR A 270 22.04 6.27 -15.36
C THR A 270 22.42 7.46 -16.26
N GLN A 271 22.85 8.61 -15.70
CA GLN A 271 23.24 9.80 -16.48
C GLN A 271 24.74 10.15 -16.44
N LYS A 272 25.62 9.25 -15.97
CA LYS A 272 27.07 9.39 -16.14
C LYS A 272 27.60 8.33 -17.10
N GLY A 273 27.58 8.61 -18.39
CA GLY A 273 28.23 7.74 -19.36
C GLY A 273 27.89 8.02 -20.81
N SER A 274 28.29 9.17 -21.34
CA SER A 274 28.56 9.35 -22.77
C SER A 274 29.30 10.66 -23.00
N ASP A 275 30.63 10.65 -22.85
CA ASP A 275 31.47 11.63 -23.54
C ASP A 275 31.70 11.13 -24.99
N PRO A 276 31.57 11.98 -26.02
CA PRO A 276 31.78 11.57 -27.40
C PRO A 276 33.29 11.52 -27.73
N PRO A 277 33.75 10.57 -28.57
CA PRO A 277 35.13 10.53 -29.00
C PRO A 277 35.42 11.65 -30.02
N SER A 278 36.62 12.22 -29.87
CA SER A 278 37.30 13.18 -30.73
C SER A 278 37.60 12.66 -32.13
#